data_AF-A0A7K0DEV0-F1
#
_entry.id   AF-A0A7K0DEV0-F1
#
_cell.length_a   1.000
_cell.length_b   1.000
_cell.length_c   1.000
_cell.angle_alpha   90.00
_cell.angle_beta   90.00
_cell.angle_gamma   90.00
#
_symmetry.space_group_name_H-M   'P 1'
#
loop_
_entity.id
_entity.type
_entity.pdbx_description
1 polymer ?
#
loop_
_entity_poly.entity_id
_entity_poly.type
_entity_poly.pdbx_seq_one_letter_code
_entity_poly.pdbx_strand_id
1 'polypeptide(L)'
;MRARDMDRVRARTLLDAAYEEGQLGADEYHDRSDRAGTAKTIGQLRGLVADLQAPAGVAAWSEPPAPNPRHRLGRYPHHIRARDEDRDLACRALDAALADGQLSSEEHQTLTALTAEAKTLGDLAGLTDDLQQPAPAPIDPRQRIRPRGAWFAAALIVVAVLAAVGGFQLTHHSAPPTPTAAPAAKAVQPLVIDTPDLTTAAGFDKFRTLYRTKFGDTVVDELTLFSDYASVQRTWRDQPNRVVDYTFRGGFALGGAVTTRDRTKPFFDLAAVNVAALGDLLTRAPALTKVEGGAVSHLGMEIDSSDDVPMIRIFVGNKFNESGFLEATPAGQLVRAYPFDN
;
A
#
# COMPACT_ATOMS: atom_id res chain seq x y z
N MET A 1 -15.33 7.59 24.17
CA MET A 1 -14.34 7.85 23.11
C MET A 1 -14.02 9.34 23.11
N ARG A 2 -12.75 9.68 23.33
CA ARG A 2 -12.26 11.06 23.32
C ARG A 2 -12.38 11.69 21.94
N ALA A 3 -12.48 13.01 21.82
CA ALA A 3 -12.54 13.73 20.54
C ALA A 3 -11.14 14.16 20.06
N ARG A 4 -10.86 14.01 18.75
CA ARG A 4 -9.68 14.57 18.10
C ARG A 4 -9.88 16.03 17.71
N ASP A 5 -8.78 16.71 17.43
CA ASP A 5 -8.82 18.06 16.84
C ASP A 5 -9.61 18.10 15.54
N MET A 6 -9.42 17.11 14.67
CA MET A 6 -10.18 17.01 13.41
C MET A 6 -11.68 16.84 13.64
N ASP A 7 -12.12 16.18 14.71
CA ASP A 7 -13.55 16.06 15.04
C ASP A 7 -14.12 17.39 15.52
N ARG A 8 -13.36 18.13 16.34
CA ARG A 8 -13.73 19.49 16.78
C ARG A 8 -13.83 20.46 15.59
N VAL A 9 -12.87 20.40 14.67
CA VAL A 9 -12.88 21.19 13.43
C VAL A 9 -14.09 20.84 12.58
N ARG A 10 -14.38 19.56 12.38
CA ARG A 10 -15.54 19.11 11.60
C ARG A 10 -16.87 19.58 12.21
N ALA A 11 -17.01 19.51 13.53
CA ALA A 11 -18.20 20.01 14.21
C ALA A 11 -18.37 21.51 14.00
N ARG A 12 -17.29 22.30 14.10
CA ARG A 12 -17.30 23.74 13.81
C ARG A 12 -17.69 24.05 12.38
N THR A 13 -17.15 23.34 11.39
CA THR A 13 -17.55 23.53 9.98
C THR A 13 -19.05 23.30 9.76
N LEU A 14 -19.67 22.36 10.47
CA LEU A 14 -21.12 22.16 10.42
C LEU A 14 -21.90 23.29 11.10
N LEU A 15 -21.39 23.80 12.22
CA LEU A 15 -21.98 24.96 12.91
C LEU A 15 -21.89 26.23 12.05
N ASP A 16 -20.76 26.44 11.37
CA ASP A 16 -20.54 27.55 10.44
C ASP A 16 -21.57 27.50 9.31
N ALA A 17 -21.74 26.33 8.68
CA ALA A 17 -22.70 26.14 7.60
C ALA A 17 -24.16 26.31 8.07
N ALA A 18 -24.50 25.82 9.26
CA ALA A 18 -25.83 26.01 9.84
C ALA A 18 -26.13 27.47 10.19
N TYR A 19 -25.13 28.25 10.60
CA TYR A 19 -25.25 29.68 10.79
C TYR A 19 -25.46 30.43 9.46
N GLU A 20 -24.69 30.08 8.42
CA GLU A 20 -24.83 30.66 7.07
C GLU A 20 -26.21 30.37 6.45
N GLU A 21 -26.77 29.18 6.69
CA GLU A 21 -28.13 28.81 6.27
C GLU A 21 -29.24 29.37 7.17
N GLY A 22 -28.89 30.07 8.26
CA GLY A 22 -29.84 30.70 9.18
C GLY A 22 -30.55 29.73 10.13
N GLN A 23 -30.04 28.51 10.30
CA GLN A 23 -30.56 27.54 11.28
C GLN A 23 -30.16 27.88 12.72
N LEU A 24 -29.09 28.66 12.90
CA LEU A 24 -28.57 29.10 14.20
C LEU A 24 -28.57 30.62 14.32
N GLY A 25 -28.96 31.14 15.47
CA GLY A 25 -28.76 32.55 15.82
C GLY A 25 -27.30 32.86 16.15
N ALA A 26 -26.90 34.13 16.09
CA ALA A 26 -25.51 34.54 16.32
C ALA A 26 -24.98 34.14 17.72
N ASP A 27 -25.72 34.42 18.78
CA ASP A 27 -25.31 34.08 20.15
C ASP A 27 -25.19 32.56 20.34
N GLU A 28 -26.15 31.82 19.80
CA GLU A 28 -26.18 30.36 19.87
C GLU A 28 -25.03 29.71 19.08
N TYR A 29 -24.68 30.27 17.93
CA TYR A 29 -23.53 29.84 17.14
C TYR A 29 -22.22 30.01 17.94
N HIS A 30 -21.98 31.18 18.54
CA HIS A 30 -20.77 31.42 19.35
C HIS A 30 -20.70 30.45 20.54
N ASP A 31 -21.79 30.28 21.28
CA ASP A 31 -21.88 29.35 22.41
C ASP A 31 -21.63 27.89 22.00
N ARG A 32 -22.16 27.44 20.85
CA ARG A 32 -21.92 26.09 20.33
C ARG A 32 -20.48 25.93 19.83
N SER A 33 -19.90 26.95 19.19
CA SER A 33 -18.53 26.94 18.67
C SER A 33 -17.45 26.92 19.76
N ASP A 34 -17.70 27.60 20.88
CA ASP A 34 -16.84 27.56 22.07
C ASP A 34 -16.91 26.20 22.78
N ARG A 35 -18.13 25.68 22.95
CA ARG A 35 -18.33 24.32 23.48
C ARG A 35 -17.73 23.24 22.58
N ALA A 36 -17.78 23.40 21.26
CA ALA A 36 -17.14 22.49 20.31
C ALA A 36 -15.61 22.51 20.46
N GLY A 37 -15.02 23.68 20.72
CA GLY A 37 -13.58 23.82 20.95
C GLY A 37 -13.06 23.10 22.19
N THR A 38 -13.88 23.06 23.24
CA THR A 38 -13.53 22.48 24.54
C THR A 38 -14.10 21.07 24.75
N ALA A 39 -14.82 20.53 23.76
CA ALA A 39 -15.43 19.22 23.83
C ALA A 39 -14.36 18.12 23.93
N LYS A 40 -14.50 17.28 24.97
CA LYS A 40 -13.61 16.16 25.26
C LYS A 40 -14.04 14.87 24.57
N THR A 41 -15.29 14.77 24.13
CA THR A 41 -15.85 13.51 23.60
C THR A 41 -16.61 13.72 22.29
N ILE A 42 -16.60 12.70 21.43
CA ILE A 42 -17.41 12.65 20.20
C ILE A 42 -18.90 12.83 20.53
N GLY A 43 -19.37 12.27 21.66
CA GLY A 43 -20.77 12.40 22.10
C GLY A 43 -21.17 13.85 22.38
N GLN A 44 -20.27 14.64 22.98
CA GLN A 44 -20.48 16.08 23.19
C GLN A 44 -20.55 16.83 21.85
N LEU A 45 -19.62 16.57 20.93
CA LEU A 45 -19.62 17.18 19.60
C LEU A 45 -20.89 16.84 18.81
N ARG A 46 -21.31 15.57 18.83
CA ARG A 46 -22.56 15.11 18.21
C ARG A 46 -23.76 15.84 18.80
N GLY A 47 -23.81 16.01 20.11
CA GLY A 47 -24.90 16.72 20.78
C GLY A 47 -25.05 18.18 20.33
N LEU A 48 -23.96 18.83 19.89
CA LEU A 48 -23.99 20.22 19.41
C LEU A 48 -24.51 20.37 17.98
N VAL A 49 -24.53 19.30 17.19
CA VAL A 49 -24.91 19.32 15.77
C VAL A 49 -26.09 18.40 15.43
N ALA A 50 -26.64 17.66 16.41
CA ALA A 50 -27.64 16.63 16.18
C ALA A 50 -29.01 17.17 15.72
N ASP A 51 -29.32 18.41 16.09
CA ASP A 51 -30.57 19.11 15.76
C ASP A 51 -30.49 19.91 14.45
N LEU A 52 -29.30 20.02 13.86
CA LEU A 52 -29.06 20.78 12.63
C LEU A 52 -29.40 19.92 11.41
N GLN A 53 -30.01 20.54 10.41
CA GLN A 53 -30.24 19.89 9.12
C GLN A 53 -28.91 19.85 8.36
N ALA A 54 -28.65 18.73 7.68
CA ALA A 54 -27.42 18.55 6.91
C ALA A 54 -27.35 19.60 5.78
N PRO A 55 -26.37 20.53 5.81
CA PRO A 55 -26.29 21.60 4.83
C PRO A 55 -25.95 21.05 3.44
N ALA A 56 -26.41 21.72 2.39
CA ALA A 56 -26.24 21.24 1.03
C ALA A 56 -24.74 21.27 0.61
N GLY A 57 -24.14 20.09 0.41
CA GLY A 57 -22.75 19.97 -0.05
C GLY A 57 -21.71 19.71 1.05
N VAL A 58 -22.10 19.69 2.33
CA VAL A 58 -21.24 19.24 3.43
C VAL A 58 -21.69 17.86 3.88
N ALA A 59 -20.74 16.93 4.04
CA ALA A 59 -21.06 15.61 4.55
C ALA A 59 -21.65 15.71 5.98
N ALA A 60 -22.85 15.19 6.18
CA ALA A 60 -23.49 15.10 7.48
C ALA A 60 -22.56 14.48 8.53
N TRP A 61 -22.78 14.79 9.80
CA TRP A 61 -22.00 14.20 10.89
C TRP A 61 -22.03 12.67 10.78
N SER A 62 -20.86 12.08 10.53
CA SER A 62 -20.69 10.63 10.49
C SER A 62 -19.80 10.24 11.65
N GLU A 63 -20.33 9.45 12.57
CA GLU A 63 -19.54 8.90 13.67
C GLU A 63 -18.38 8.09 13.08
N PRO A 64 -17.13 8.28 13.56
CA PRO A 64 -16.03 7.41 13.17
C PRO A 64 -16.48 5.96 13.40
N PRO A 65 -16.20 5.02 12.48
CA PRO A 65 -16.57 3.63 12.68
C PRO A 65 -16.01 3.19 14.03
N ALA A 66 -16.87 2.62 14.89
CA ALA A 66 -16.42 2.05 16.13
C ALA A 66 -15.23 1.11 15.83
N PRO A 67 -14.12 1.18 16.60
CA PRO A 67 -12.95 0.39 16.31
C PRO A 67 -13.37 -1.06 16.15
N ASN A 68 -13.02 -1.64 15.00
CA ASN A 68 -13.37 -3.00 14.66
C ASN A 68 -12.93 -3.88 15.84
N PRO A 69 -13.82 -4.66 16.48
CA PRO A 69 -13.49 -5.41 17.70
C PRO A 69 -12.31 -6.38 17.53
N ARG A 70 -11.88 -6.60 16.28
CA ARG A 70 -10.74 -7.42 15.86
C ARG A 70 -9.36 -6.78 16.02
N HIS A 71 -9.26 -5.46 16.26
CA HIS A 71 -7.99 -4.72 16.40
C HIS A 71 -7.71 -4.22 17.82
N ARG A 72 -8.49 -4.63 18.82
CA ARG A 72 -8.09 -4.41 20.21
C ARG A 72 -6.90 -5.33 20.51
N LEU A 73 -5.96 -4.83 21.30
CA LEU A 73 -4.97 -5.61 22.03
C LEU A 73 -5.58 -6.79 22.84
N GLY A 74 -6.92 -6.90 22.90
CA GLY A 74 -7.71 -7.99 23.46
C GLY A 74 -7.85 -9.27 22.63
N ARG A 75 -6.99 -9.56 21.65
CA ARG A 75 -6.92 -10.94 21.10
C ARG A 75 -6.26 -11.91 22.08
N TYR A 76 -5.57 -11.37 23.08
CA TYR A 76 -4.92 -12.11 24.15
C TYR A 76 -5.65 -11.90 25.48
N PRO A 77 -5.82 -12.95 26.30
CA PRO A 77 -6.41 -12.82 27.63
C PRO A 77 -5.76 -11.71 28.46
N HIS A 78 -6.57 -10.91 29.14
CA HIS A 78 -6.15 -9.74 29.92
C HIS A 78 -5.07 -10.02 30.99
N HIS A 79 -4.96 -11.26 31.46
CA HIS A 79 -4.00 -11.68 32.47
C HIS A 79 -2.60 -12.01 31.92
N ILE A 80 -2.40 -11.97 30.60
CA ILE A 80 -1.10 -12.22 29.99
C ILE A 80 -0.15 -11.06 30.31
N ARG A 81 1.07 -11.40 30.71
CA ARG A 81 2.12 -10.42 31.00
C ARG A 81 2.46 -9.62 29.76
N ALA A 82 2.50 -8.29 29.89
CA ALA A 82 2.93 -7.40 28.81
C ALA A 82 4.42 -7.57 28.52
N ARG A 83 4.80 -7.67 27.25
CA ARG A 83 6.18 -7.57 26.79
C ARG A 83 6.55 -6.10 26.58
N ASP A 84 7.85 -5.87 26.42
CA ASP A 84 8.41 -4.56 26.12
C ASP A 84 7.82 -4.00 24.81
N GLU A 85 7.68 -4.86 23.79
CA GLU A 85 7.02 -4.50 22.52
C GLU A 85 5.56 -4.03 22.70
N ASP A 86 4.84 -4.62 23.66
CA ASP A 86 3.44 -4.27 23.93
C ASP A 86 3.37 -2.90 24.64
N ARG A 87 4.32 -2.62 25.54
CA ARG A 87 4.47 -1.30 26.19
C ARG A 87 4.89 -0.23 25.18
N ASP A 88 5.81 -0.54 24.27
CA ASP A 88 6.22 0.38 23.19
C ASP A 88 5.08 0.69 22.21
N LEU A 89 4.20 -0.27 21.95
CA LEU A 89 3.00 -0.05 21.14
C LEU A 89 2.01 0.87 21.87
N ALA A 90 1.80 0.67 23.17
CA ALA A 90 0.95 1.56 23.97
C ALA A 90 1.51 2.99 24.03
N CYS A 91 2.82 3.18 24.24
CA CYS A 91 3.46 4.49 24.19
C CYS A 91 3.23 5.20 22.83
N ARG A 92 3.43 4.49 21.71
CA ARG A 92 3.16 5.06 20.37
C ARG A 92 1.70 5.48 20.19
N ALA A 93 0.76 4.74 20.77
CA ALA A 93 -0.65 5.11 20.74
C ALA A 93 -0.93 6.39 21.57
N LEU A 94 -0.28 6.54 22.72
CA LEU A 94 -0.37 7.75 23.55
C LEU A 94 0.25 8.97 22.84
N ASP A 95 1.40 8.80 22.18
CA ASP A 95 2.06 9.86 21.40
C ASP A 95 1.17 10.34 20.25
N ALA A 96 0.56 9.40 19.52
CA ALA A 96 -0.39 9.72 18.45
C ALA A 96 -1.63 10.44 19.01
N ALA A 97 -2.14 10.01 20.16
CA ALA A 97 -3.27 10.66 20.81
C ALA A 97 -2.96 12.08 21.31
N LEU A 98 -1.73 12.35 21.76
CA LEU A 98 -1.25 13.70 22.07
C LEU A 98 -1.17 14.56 20.81
N ALA A 99 -0.59 14.03 19.72
CA ALA A 99 -0.47 14.73 18.44
C ALA A 99 -1.84 15.06 17.82
N ASP A 100 -2.83 14.19 18.00
CA ASP A 100 -4.21 14.39 17.54
C ASP A 100 -5.08 15.24 18.49
N GLY A 101 -4.50 15.76 19.58
CA GLY A 101 -5.18 16.60 20.56
C GLY A 101 -6.19 15.87 21.45
N GLN A 102 -6.12 14.54 21.53
CA GLN A 102 -7.02 13.74 22.39
C GLN A 102 -6.56 13.73 23.86
N LEU A 103 -5.25 13.88 24.09
CA LEU A 103 -4.63 13.95 25.40
C LEU A 103 -3.99 15.32 25.62
N SER A 104 -4.03 15.83 26.85
CA SER A 104 -3.16 16.93 27.25
C SER A 104 -1.73 16.43 27.50
N SER A 105 -0.75 17.34 27.53
CA SER A 105 0.65 17.00 27.86
C SER A 105 0.79 16.38 29.26
N GLU A 106 0.01 16.85 30.24
CA GLU A 106 0.00 16.32 31.61
C GLU A 106 -0.63 14.92 31.69
N GLU A 107 -1.72 14.70 30.94
CA GLU A 107 -2.34 13.39 30.83
C GLU A 107 -1.41 12.39 30.13
N HIS A 108 -0.73 12.82 29.07
CA HIS A 108 0.25 12.01 28.34
C HIS A 108 1.41 11.57 29.23
N GLN A 109 2.00 12.49 30.00
CA GLN A 109 3.08 12.16 30.96
C GLN A 109 2.61 11.13 32.00
N THR A 110 1.42 11.35 32.56
CA THR A 110 0.81 10.43 33.54
C THR A 110 0.57 9.04 32.95
N LEU A 111 -0.03 8.97 31.75
CA LEU A 111 -0.33 7.72 31.07
C LEU A 111 0.93 6.98 30.62
N THR A 112 1.99 7.70 30.25
CA THR A 112 3.29 7.12 29.89
C THR A 112 3.96 6.47 31.10
N ALA A 113 3.91 7.12 32.27
CA ALA A 113 4.41 6.54 33.52
C ALA A 113 3.63 5.27 33.90
N LEU A 114 2.29 5.31 33.82
CA LEU A 114 1.43 4.14 34.07
C LEU A 114 1.69 3.00 33.07
N THR A 115 2.00 3.32 31.82
CA THR A 115 2.35 2.34 30.78
C THR A 115 3.66 1.63 31.09
N ALA A 116 4.63 2.33 31.68
CA ALA A 116 5.89 1.73 32.11
C ALA A 116 5.72 0.75 33.28
N GLU A 117 4.75 0.99 34.16
CA GLU A 117 4.44 0.15 35.33
C GLU A 117 3.47 -1.00 35.02
N ALA A 118 2.76 -0.93 33.90
CA ALA A 118 1.77 -1.92 33.49
C ALA A 118 2.38 -3.32 33.35
N LYS A 119 1.78 -4.30 34.05
CA LYS A 119 2.30 -5.68 34.09
C LYS A 119 1.59 -6.59 33.11
N THR A 120 0.35 -6.26 32.73
CA THR A 120 -0.49 -7.11 31.89
C THR A 120 -0.98 -6.40 30.64
N LEU A 121 -1.34 -7.19 29.62
CA LEU A 121 -2.00 -6.68 28.43
C LEU A 121 -3.37 -6.05 28.75
N GLY A 122 -4.03 -6.51 29.81
CA GLY A 122 -5.26 -5.89 30.31
C GLY A 122 -5.05 -4.47 30.82
N ASP A 123 -3.97 -4.25 31.58
CA ASP A 123 -3.61 -2.91 32.08
C ASP A 123 -3.34 -1.94 30.92
N LEU A 124 -2.56 -2.38 29.93
CA LEU A 124 -2.27 -1.58 28.72
C LEU A 124 -3.52 -1.29 27.87
N ALA A 125 -4.42 -2.27 27.76
CA ALA A 125 -5.68 -2.07 27.05
C ALA A 125 -6.58 -1.06 27.77
N GLY A 126 -6.63 -1.11 29.12
CA GLY A 126 -7.39 -0.16 29.92
C GLY A 126 -6.91 1.28 29.76
N LEU A 127 -5.58 1.49 29.66
CA LEU A 127 -4.98 2.81 29.45
C LEU A 127 -5.22 3.40 28.05
N THR A 128 -5.64 2.59 27.08
CA THR A 128 -5.80 3.00 25.67
C THR A 128 -7.22 2.86 25.12
N ASP A 129 -8.18 2.38 25.93
CA ASP A 129 -9.54 2.04 25.47
C ASP A 129 -10.40 3.28 25.10
N ASP A 130 -10.13 4.43 25.72
CA ASP A 130 -10.88 5.66 25.49
C ASP A 130 -10.36 6.48 24.30
N LEU A 131 -9.15 6.16 23.83
CA LEU A 131 -8.47 6.82 22.72
C LEU A 131 -9.06 6.38 21.38
N GLN A 132 -9.27 7.35 20.49
CA GLN A 132 -9.46 7.04 19.09
C GLN A 132 -8.13 6.56 18.52
N GLN A 133 -8.12 5.31 18.08
CA GLN A 133 -7.07 4.87 17.18
C GLN A 133 -7.30 5.53 15.82
N PRO A 134 -6.22 5.95 15.13
CA PRO A 134 -6.31 6.26 13.71
C PRO A 134 -7.07 5.11 13.03
N ALA A 135 -8.11 5.45 12.26
CA ALA A 135 -8.69 4.45 11.38
C ALA A 135 -7.52 3.82 10.64
N PRO A 136 -7.40 2.47 10.63
CA PRO A 136 -6.37 1.83 9.82
C PRO A 136 -6.47 2.48 8.46
N ALA A 137 -5.37 3.08 7.97
CA ALA A 137 -5.32 3.56 6.60
C ALA A 137 -5.94 2.44 5.77
N PRO A 138 -6.88 2.73 4.84
CA PRO A 138 -7.57 1.72 4.07
C PRO A 138 -6.53 0.69 3.70
N ILE A 139 -6.68 -0.54 4.23
CA ILE A 139 -5.63 -1.54 4.11
C ILE A 139 -5.39 -1.61 2.63
N ASP A 140 -4.25 -1.07 2.18
CA ASP A 140 -3.81 -1.34 0.84
C ASP A 140 -3.76 -2.87 0.83
N PRO A 141 -4.55 -3.57 0.01
CA PRO A 141 -4.57 -5.03 0.03
C PRO A 141 -3.16 -5.64 -0.20
N ARG A 142 -2.17 -4.78 -0.50
CA ARG A 142 -0.74 -5.04 -0.60
C ARG A 142 0.04 -5.03 0.72
N GLN A 143 -0.47 -4.46 1.82
CA GLN A 143 0.19 -4.55 3.14
C GLN A 143 -0.15 -5.88 3.82
N ARG A 144 0.39 -6.97 3.26
CA ARG A 144 0.59 -8.20 4.01
C ARG A 144 1.63 -7.93 5.10
N ILE A 145 1.16 -7.75 6.32
CA ILE A 145 1.95 -8.11 7.52
C ILE A 145 2.41 -9.55 7.28
N ARG A 146 3.71 -9.77 7.04
CA ARG A 146 4.28 -11.10 6.87
C ARG A 146 4.08 -11.87 8.18
N PRO A 147 3.19 -12.88 8.26
CA PRO A 147 3.18 -13.76 9.41
C PRO A 147 4.35 -14.74 9.21
N ARG A 148 5.20 -14.91 10.23
CA ARG A 148 6.30 -15.90 10.27
C ARG A 148 5.82 -17.37 10.29
N GLY A 149 4.76 -17.72 9.55
CA GLY A 149 4.18 -19.07 9.58
C GLY A 149 3.16 -19.37 8.47
N ALA A 150 3.18 -18.64 7.35
CA ALA A 150 2.18 -18.79 6.29
C ALA A 150 2.46 -19.90 5.26
N TRP A 151 3.22 -20.94 5.60
CA TRP A 151 3.48 -22.04 4.65
C TRP A 151 2.28 -23.02 4.53
N PHE A 152 1.33 -23.00 5.47
CA PHE A 152 0.20 -23.94 5.48
C PHE A 152 -1.07 -23.46 4.73
N ALA A 153 -1.12 -22.22 4.23
CA ALA A 153 -2.31 -21.72 3.52
C ALA A 153 -2.27 -21.92 1.98
N ALA A 154 -1.11 -22.31 1.43
CA ALA A 154 -0.99 -22.61 -0.01
C ALA A 154 -1.66 -23.94 -0.40
N ALA A 155 -1.88 -24.85 0.55
CA ALA A 155 -2.47 -26.16 0.29
C ALA A 155 -3.98 -26.14 0.04
N LEU A 156 -4.73 -25.13 0.52
CA LEU A 156 -6.20 -25.12 0.39
C LEU A 156 -6.72 -24.43 -0.89
N ILE A 157 -5.92 -23.57 -1.52
CA ILE A 157 -6.31 -22.92 -2.79
C ILE A 157 -6.13 -23.87 -3.98
N VAL A 158 -5.15 -24.77 -3.90
CA VAL A 158 -4.92 -25.80 -4.93
C VAL A 158 -6.04 -26.85 -4.97
N VAL A 159 -6.64 -27.19 -3.82
CA VAL A 159 -7.76 -28.16 -3.77
C VAL A 159 -9.06 -27.57 -4.33
N ALA A 160 -9.34 -26.27 -4.12
CA ALA A 160 -10.54 -25.63 -4.65
C ALA A 160 -10.48 -25.40 -6.18
N VAL A 161 -9.29 -25.10 -6.72
CA VAL A 161 -9.10 -24.90 -8.17
C VAL A 161 -9.04 -26.24 -8.91
N LEU A 162 -8.44 -27.28 -8.34
CA LEU A 162 -8.43 -28.62 -8.96
C LEU A 162 -9.82 -29.30 -8.91
N ALA A 163 -10.64 -29.04 -7.89
CA ALA A 163 -12.02 -29.52 -7.84
C ALA A 163 -12.94 -28.82 -8.87
N ALA A 164 -12.70 -27.52 -9.15
CA ALA A 164 -13.47 -26.78 -10.14
C ALA A 164 -13.09 -27.11 -11.60
N VAL A 165 -11.81 -27.41 -11.87
CA VAL A 165 -11.36 -27.80 -13.23
C VAL A 165 -11.66 -29.28 -13.52
N GLY A 166 -11.62 -30.17 -12.52
CA GLY A 166 -11.96 -31.58 -12.69
C GLY A 166 -13.45 -31.85 -12.94
N GLY A 167 -14.36 -31.07 -12.33
CA GLY A 167 -15.81 -31.25 -12.49
C GLY A 167 -16.37 -30.75 -13.82
N PHE A 168 -15.74 -29.75 -14.44
CA PHE A 168 -16.25 -29.11 -15.66
C PHE A 168 -15.99 -29.93 -16.94
N GLN A 169 -15.01 -30.83 -16.94
CA GLN A 169 -14.65 -31.64 -18.11
C GLN A 169 -15.45 -32.96 -18.26
N LEU A 170 -16.34 -33.32 -17.31
CA LEU A 170 -17.02 -34.62 -17.32
C LEU A 170 -18.54 -34.58 -17.56
N THR A 171 -19.19 -33.42 -17.72
CA THR A 171 -20.67 -33.37 -17.79
C THR A 171 -21.31 -32.57 -18.94
N HIS A 172 -20.56 -31.94 -19.85
CA HIS A 172 -21.17 -31.26 -20.99
C HIS A 172 -21.25 -32.13 -22.26
N HIS A 173 -22.23 -33.06 -22.25
CA HIS A 173 -22.97 -33.40 -23.47
C HIS A 173 -24.40 -32.90 -23.29
N SER A 174 -24.82 -31.90 -24.09
CA SER A 174 -26.20 -31.81 -24.60
C SER A 174 -26.38 -30.70 -25.64
N ALA A 175 -27.36 -30.99 -26.50
CA ALA A 175 -27.77 -30.43 -27.79
C ALA A 175 -28.20 -28.94 -27.81
N PRO A 176 -28.33 -28.34 -29.02
CA PRO A 176 -28.28 -26.88 -29.20
C PRO A 176 -29.65 -26.21 -29.11
N PRO A 177 -29.73 -24.93 -28.68
CA PRO A 177 -30.83 -24.06 -29.02
C PRO A 177 -30.48 -23.06 -30.13
N THR A 178 -31.48 -22.83 -30.98
CA THR A 178 -31.59 -21.99 -32.18
C THR A 178 -31.38 -20.48 -31.89
N PRO A 179 -30.91 -19.66 -32.85
CA PRO A 179 -30.26 -18.38 -32.55
C PRO A 179 -31.24 -17.20 -32.51
N THR A 180 -31.12 -16.36 -31.48
CA THR A 180 -31.60 -14.97 -31.51
C THR A 180 -30.45 -14.07 -31.94
N ALA A 181 -30.55 -13.51 -33.14
CA ALA A 181 -29.56 -12.58 -33.68
C ALA A 181 -29.60 -11.24 -32.93
N ALA A 182 -28.48 -10.90 -32.29
CA ALA A 182 -28.13 -9.53 -31.92
C ALA A 182 -27.03 -9.04 -32.89
N PRO A 183 -27.01 -7.74 -33.25
CA PRO A 183 -26.21 -7.23 -34.36
C PRO A 183 -24.71 -7.36 -34.08
N ALA A 184 -23.96 -7.73 -35.12
CA ALA A 184 -22.54 -7.99 -35.07
C ALA A 184 -21.73 -6.77 -34.60
N ALA A 185 -21.29 -6.80 -33.35
CA ALA A 185 -20.10 -6.05 -32.94
C ALA A 185 -18.90 -6.74 -33.60
N LYS A 186 -18.17 -5.99 -34.43
CA LYS A 186 -16.95 -6.44 -35.12
C LYS A 186 -16.06 -7.20 -34.14
N ALA A 187 -15.82 -8.47 -34.43
CA ALA A 187 -14.87 -9.30 -33.72
C ALA A 187 -13.47 -8.69 -33.91
N VAL A 188 -13.00 -7.97 -32.90
CA VAL A 188 -11.57 -7.71 -32.74
C VAL A 188 -10.96 -9.06 -32.40
N GLN A 189 -10.23 -9.66 -33.36
CA GLN A 189 -9.50 -10.89 -33.11
C GLN A 189 -8.50 -10.62 -31.97
N PRO A 190 -8.46 -11.44 -30.91
CA PRO A 190 -7.42 -11.32 -29.89
C PRO A 190 -6.09 -11.65 -30.56
N LEU A 191 -5.33 -10.61 -30.89
CA LEU A 191 -3.95 -10.76 -31.33
C LEU A 191 -3.15 -11.20 -30.10
N VAL A 192 -2.79 -12.48 -30.06
CA VAL A 192 -1.80 -13.00 -29.12
C VAL A 192 -0.47 -12.38 -29.52
N ILE A 193 -0.12 -11.25 -28.92
CA ILE A 193 1.19 -10.65 -29.08
C ILE A 193 2.12 -11.50 -28.22
N ASP A 194 3.05 -12.23 -28.86
CA ASP A 194 4.18 -12.85 -28.18
C ASP A 194 4.89 -11.75 -27.38
N THR A 195 4.68 -11.76 -26.07
CA THR A 195 5.32 -10.82 -25.15
C THR A 195 6.68 -11.43 -24.85
N PRO A 196 7.77 -10.87 -25.39
CA PRO A 196 9.09 -11.42 -25.13
C PRO A 196 9.40 -11.29 -23.65
N ASP A 197 10.16 -12.24 -23.14
CA ASP A 197 10.59 -12.27 -21.75
C ASP A 197 11.39 -11.02 -21.39
N LEU A 198 10.81 -10.15 -20.56
CA LEU A 198 11.40 -8.85 -20.22
C LEU A 198 12.60 -8.98 -19.27
N THR A 199 12.86 -10.17 -18.73
CA THR A 199 14.09 -10.48 -17.97
C THR A 199 15.26 -10.84 -18.87
N THR A 200 15.08 -10.84 -20.20
CA THR A 200 16.15 -11.05 -21.18
C THR A 200 16.65 -9.71 -21.76
N ALA A 201 17.88 -9.68 -22.29
CA ALA A 201 18.43 -8.49 -22.93
C ALA A 201 17.56 -8.00 -24.11
N ALA A 202 17.06 -8.93 -24.93
CA ALA A 202 16.18 -8.61 -26.05
C ALA A 202 14.81 -8.08 -25.58
N GLY A 203 14.24 -8.66 -24.52
CA GLY A 203 12.99 -8.19 -23.93
C GLY A 203 13.12 -6.79 -23.32
N PHE A 204 14.21 -6.54 -22.59
CA PHE A 204 14.51 -5.21 -22.06
C PHE A 204 14.69 -4.15 -23.15
N ASP A 205 15.43 -4.46 -24.23
CA ASP A 205 15.64 -3.49 -25.32
C ASP A 205 14.32 -3.15 -26.04
N LYS A 206 13.46 -4.16 -26.23
CA LYS A 206 12.11 -3.94 -26.77
C LYS A 206 11.27 -3.08 -25.82
N PHE A 207 11.28 -3.37 -24.52
CA PHE A 207 10.59 -2.58 -23.51
C PHE A 207 11.06 -1.12 -23.52
N ARG A 208 12.38 -0.87 -23.53
CA ARG A 208 12.98 0.46 -23.58
C ARG A 208 12.52 1.24 -24.81
N THR A 209 12.46 0.58 -25.97
CA THR A 209 11.98 1.18 -27.22
C THR A 209 10.49 1.54 -27.15
N LEU A 210 9.66 0.65 -26.63
CA LEU A 210 8.22 0.88 -26.46
C LEU A 210 7.94 1.99 -25.44
N TYR A 211 8.72 2.03 -24.35
CA TYR A 211 8.65 3.07 -23.34
C TYR A 211 8.94 4.45 -23.95
N ARG A 212 10.06 4.58 -24.67
CA ARG A 212 10.45 5.80 -25.36
C ARG A 212 9.40 6.26 -26.37
N THR A 213 8.82 5.31 -27.11
CA THR A 213 7.77 5.60 -28.10
C THR A 213 6.50 6.14 -27.42
N LYS A 214 6.10 5.57 -26.28
CA LYS A 214 4.89 6.00 -25.56
C LYS A 214 5.06 7.36 -24.88
N PHE A 215 6.18 7.55 -24.18
CA PHE A 215 6.33 8.69 -23.26
C PHE A 215 7.30 9.77 -23.75
N GLY A 216 7.99 9.55 -24.87
CA GLY A 216 8.90 10.52 -25.48
C GLY A 216 10.29 10.64 -24.82
N ASP A 217 10.56 9.90 -23.74
CA ASP A 217 11.86 9.84 -23.06
C ASP A 217 12.13 8.45 -22.48
N THR A 218 13.23 8.28 -21.75
CA THR A 218 13.64 7.02 -21.10
C THR A 218 13.81 7.14 -19.60
N VAL A 219 13.21 8.17 -19.00
CA VAL A 219 13.44 8.53 -17.61
C VAL A 219 12.36 7.90 -16.73
N VAL A 220 12.77 7.17 -15.71
CA VAL A 220 11.91 6.49 -14.73
C VAL A 220 12.35 6.78 -13.30
N ASP A 221 11.46 6.62 -12.34
CA ASP A 221 11.79 6.63 -10.92
C ASP A 221 12.20 5.24 -10.42
N GLU A 222 11.41 4.25 -10.81
CA GLU A 222 11.64 2.84 -10.51
C GLU A 222 11.07 2.00 -11.65
N LEU A 223 11.81 0.97 -12.03
CA LEU A 223 11.38 -0.02 -13.00
C LEU A 223 11.58 -1.42 -12.43
N THR A 224 10.51 -2.21 -12.40
CA THR A 224 10.57 -3.64 -12.07
C THR A 224 10.15 -4.46 -13.26
N LEU A 225 11.02 -5.35 -13.75
CA LEU A 225 10.75 -6.22 -14.90
C LEU A 225 10.62 -7.66 -14.41
N PHE A 226 9.46 -8.25 -14.65
CA PHE A 226 9.20 -9.69 -14.55
C PHE A 226 9.22 -10.29 -15.95
N SER A 227 9.19 -11.62 -16.07
CA SER A 227 9.24 -12.27 -17.37
C SER A 227 8.04 -11.92 -18.26
N ASP A 228 6.84 -11.81 -17.68
CA ASP A 228 5.58 -11.60 -18.38
C ASP A 228 5.01 -10.16 -18.28
N TYR A 229 5.48 -9.35 -17.34
CA TYR A 229 5.04 -7.96 -17.17
C TYR A 229 6.10 -7.05 -16.56
N ALA A 230 5.90 -5.73 -16.66
CA ALA A 230 6.71 -4.76 -15.94
C ALA A 230 5.84 -3.81 -15.12
N SER A 231 6.40 -3.27 -14.04
CA SER A 231 5.86 -2.11 -13.31
C SER A 231 6.80 -0.94 -13.48
N VAL A 232 6.27 0.25 -13.75
CA VAL A 232 7.05 1.46 -13.99
C VAL A 232 6.49 2.59 -13.17
N GLN A 233 7.29 3.11 -12.25
CA GLN A 233 6.99 4.35 -11.58
C GLN A 233 7.63 5.51 -12.34
N ARG A 234 6.82 6.53 -12.64
CA ARG A 234 7.27 7.71 -13.36
C ARG A 234 6.61 8.96 -12.81
N THR A 235 7.42 10.00 -12.63
CA THR A 235 6.96 11.35 -12.31
C THR A 235 6.44 12.10 -13.53
N TRP A 236 5.39 12.89 -13.33
CA TRP A 236 4.98 13.86 -14.35
C TRP A 236 5.95 15.04 -14.41
N ARG A 237 6.34 15.43 -15.62
CA ARG A 237 7.18 16.61 -15.84
C ARG A 237 6.57 17.89 -15.25
N ASP A 238 5.24 17.98 -15.26
CA ASP A 238 4.48 19.14 -14.77
C ASP A 238 4.18 19.07 -13.26
N GLN A 239 4.34 17.90 -12.64
CA GLN A 239 4.09 17.68 -11.21
C GLN A 239 5.22 16.85 -10.59
N PRO A 240 6.39 17.47 -10.33
CA PRO A 240 7.61 16.75 -9.89
C PRO A 240 7.49 16.09 -8.51
N ASN A 241 6.44 16.40 -7.75
CA ASN A 241 6.10 15.82 -6.45
C ASN A 241 5.07 14.69 -6.54
N ARG A 242 4.73 14.22 -7.75
CA ARG A 242 3.76 13.16 -8.01
C ARG A 242 4.36 12.06 -8.85
N VAL A 243 4.16 10.82 -8.43
CA VAL A 243 4.57 9.62 -9.19
C VAL A 243 3.35 8.80 -9.56
N VAL A 244 3.43 8.16 -10.72
CA VAL A 244 2.39 7.31 -11.30
C VAL A 244 2.97 5.95 -11.57
N ASP A 245 2.22 4.91 -11.21
CA ASP A 245 2.55 3.54 -11.55
C ASP A 245 1.86 3.12 -12.85
N TYR A 246 2.64 2.58 -13.77
CA TYR A 246 2.20 1.95 -15.00
C TYR A 246 2.55 0.47 -15.00
N THR A 247 1.57 -0.37 -15.29
CA THR A 247 1.81 -1.79 -15.60
C THR A 247 1.96 -1.96 -17.11
N PHE A 248 2.98 -2.71 -17.53
CA PHE A 248 3.21 -3.08 -18.92
C PHE A 248 3.00 -4.58 -19.14
N ARG A 249 2.04 -4.92 -20.02
CA ARG A 249 1.76 -6.29 -20.50
C ARG A 249 1.47 -6.27 -22.00
N GLY A 250 2.49 -5.96 -22.81
CA GLY A 250 2.32 -5.67 -24.24
C GLY A 250 1.72 -4.29 -24.55
N GLY A 251 1.28 -3.57 -23.52
CA GLY A 251 0.85 -2.18 -23.54
C GLY A 251 0.88 -1.59 -22.14
N PHE A 252 0.94 -0.27 -22.04
CA PHE A 252 1.07 0.44 -20.76
C PHE A 252 -0.30 0.90 -20.26
N ALA A 253 -0.72 0.37 -19.11
CA ALA A 253 -1.94 0.76 -18.40
C ALA A 253 -1.60 1.39 -17.05
N LEU A 254 -2.47 2.24 -16.51
CA LEU A 254 -2.31 2.79 -15.17
C LEU A 254 -2.52 1.67 -14.14
N GLY A 255 -1.49 1.43 -13.31
CA GLY A 255 -1.46 0.34 -12.32
C GLY A 255 -1.97 0.74 -10.93
N GLY A 256 -2.13 2.05 -10.67
CA GLY A 256 -2.53 2.56 -9.37
C GLY A 256 -2.86 4.06 -9.36
N ALA A 257 -3.21 4.55 -8.17
CA ALA A 257 -3.42 5.98 -7.93
C ALA A 257 -2.09 6.75 -7.91
N VAL A 258 -2.15 8.03 -8.25
CA VAL A 258 -1.01 8.94 -8.19
C VAL A 258 -0.61 9.16 -6.74
N THR A 259 0.66 8.95 -6.41
CA THR A 259 1.19 9.10 -5.04
C THR A 259 2.18 10.26 -4.95
N THR A 260 2.52 10.66 -3.72
CA THR A 260 3.50 11.72 -3.46
C THR A 260 4.92 11.19 -3.64
N ARG A 261 5.79 12.00 -4.23
CA ARG A 261 7.21 11.71 -4.45
C ARG A 261 8.08 12.79 -3.80
N ASP A 262 9.23 12.38 -3.28
CA ASP A 262 10.27 13.33 -2.88
C ASP A 262 10.82 14.10 -4.09
N ARG A 263 10.87 15.43 -3.98
CA ARG A 263 11.30 16.32 -5.05
C ARG A 263 12.81 16.23 -5.32
N THR A 264 13.59 15.78 -4.34
CA THR A 264 15.04 15.66 -4.46
C THR A 264 15.49 14.31 -5.01
N LYS A 265 14.60 13.31 -5.06
CA LYS A 265 14.96 11.98 -5.58
C LYS A 265 15.42 12.10 -7.04
N PRO A 266 16.62 11.60 -7.40
CA PRO A 266 17.08 11.59 -8.78
C PRO A 266 16.26 10.61 -9.63
N PHE A 267 16.35 10.77 -10.96
CA PHE A 267 15.70 9.87 -11.91
C PHE A 267 16.68 8.91 -12.55
N PHE A 268 16.24 7.67 -12.75
CA PHE A 268 16.99 6.66 -13.47
C PHE A 268 16.74 6.78 -14.98
N ASP A 269 17.79 6.91 -15.79
CA ASP A 269 17.67 6.91 -17.25
C ASP A 269 17.94 5.52 -17.82
N LEU A 270 16.91 4.91 -18.42
CA LEU A 270 17.00 3.59 -19.07
C LEU A 270 17.91 3.61 -20.31
N ALA A 271 18.19 4.78 -20.90
CA ALA A 271 19.15 4.90 -21.99
C ALA A 271 20.59 4.66 -21.53
N ALA A 272 20.90 4.89 -20.26
CA ALA A 272 22.23 4.66 -19.69
C ALA A 272 22.56 3.16 -19.52
N VAL A 273 21.55 2.28 -19.61
CA VAL A 273 21.74 0.83 -19.44
C VAL A 273 22.40 0.23 -20.68
N ASN A 274 23.56 -0.40 -20.47
CA ASN A 274 24.23 -1.21 -21.48
C ASN A 274 23.55 -2.57 -21.62
N VAL A 275 22.75 -2.72 -22.68
CA VAL A 275 21.95 -3.93 -22.94
C VAL A 275 22.81 -5.19 -23.11
N ALA A 276 23.95 -5.08 -23.78
CA ALA A 276 24.85 -6.22 -23.98
C ALA A 276 25.43 -6.71 -22.65
N ALA A 277 25.94 -5.77 -21.85
CA ALA A 277 26.50 -6.08 -20.54
C ALA A 277 25.44 -6.60 -19.56
N LEU A 278 24.20 -6.09 -19.63
CA LEU A 278 23.07 -6.61 -18.88
C LEU A 278 22.78 -8.07 -19.27
N GLY A 279 22.74 -8.40 -20.56
CA GLY A 279 22.56 -9.77 -21.06
C GLY A 279 23.62 -10.75 -20.55
N ASP A 280 24.89 -10.34 -20.57
CA ASP A 280 25.99 -11.14 -20.06
C ASP A 280 25.89 -11.34 -18.54
N LEU A 281 25.40 -10.34 -17.81
CA LEU A 281 25.21 -10.43 -16.36
C LEU A 281 24.02 -11.31 -16.00
N LEU A 282 22.91 -11.21 -16.72
CA LEU A 282 21.73 -12.08 -16.57
C LEU A 282 22.09 -13.55 -16.77
N THR A 283 22.90 -13.84 -17.78
CA THR A 283 23.37 -15.21 -18.08
C THR A 283 24.25 -15.77 -16.95
N ARG A 284 25.07 -14.92 -16.33
CA ARG A 284 25.95 -15.30 -15.22
C ARG A 284 25.28 -15.27 -13.85
N ALA A 285 24.11 -14.64 -13.74
CA ALA A 285 23.48 -14.34 -12.46
C ALA A 285 23.19 -15.60 -11.61
N PRO A 286 22.66 -16.71 -12.17
CA PRO A 286 22.45 -17.94 -11.41
C PRO A 286 23.73 -18.53 -10.82
N ALA A 287 24.82 -18.52 -11.59
CA ALA A 287 26.11 -19.04 -11.13
C ALA A 287 26.72 -18.17 -10.02
N LEU A 288 26.61 -16.84 -10.14
CA LEU A 288 27.14 -15.89 -9.16
C LEU A 288 26.36 -15.88 -7.84
N THR A 289 25.06 -16.17 -7.89
CA THR A 289 24.20 -16.23 -6.70
C THR A 289 24.24 -17.59 -5.99
N LYS A 290 24.93 -18.60 -6.55
CA LYS A 290 25.02 -19.96 -6.00
C LYS A 290 23.66 -20.63 -5.75
N VAL A 291 22.61 -20.20 -6.45
CA VAL A 291 21.28 -20.80 -6.36
C VAL A 291 21.23 -22.00 -7.30
N GLU A 292 21.13 -23.21 -6.77
CA GLU A 292 21.10 -24.42 -7.59
C GLU A 292 19.80 -24.48 -8.42
N GLY A 293 19.93 -24.63 -9.74
CA GLY A 293 18.79 -24.55 -10.66
C GLY A 293 18.07 -23.18 -10.65
N GLY A 294 18.76 -22.12 -10.21
CA GLY A 294 18.21 -20.77 -10.16
C GLY A 294 17.96 -20.17 -11.54
N ALA A 295 16.86 -19.43 -11.66
CA ALA A 295 16.56 -18.59 -12.82
C ALA A 295 16.32 -17.14 -12.37
N VAL A 296 16.52 -16.20 -13.28
CA VAL A 296 16.19 -14.79 -13.02
C VAL A 296 14.69 -14.67 -12.83
N SER A 297 14.27 -14.19 -11.67
CA SER A 297 12.87 -14.00 -11.32
C SER A 297 12.36 -12.62 -11.75
N HIS A 298 13.14 -11.58 -11.47
CA HIS A 298 12.85 -10.21 -11.83
C HIS A 298 14.08 -9.31 -11.74
N LEU A 299 13.99 -8.15 -12.36
CA LEU A 299 14.98 -7.09 -12.34
C LEU A 299 14.38 -5.84 -11.72
N GLY A 300 15.11 -5.17 -10.84
CA GLY A 300 14.80 -3.83 -10.35
C GLY A 300 15.82 -2.84 -10.90
N MET A 301 15.38 -1.67 -11.35
CA MET A 301 16.25 -0.56 -11.75
C MET A 301 15.75 0.70 -11.05
N GLU A 302 16.58 1.28 -10.20
CA GLU A 302 16.27 2.49 -9.47
C GLU A 302 17.55 3.24 -9.06
N ILE A 303 17.38 4.47 -8.58
CA ILE A 303 18.41 5.16 -7.80
C ILE A 303 17.94 5.16 -6.34
N ASP A 304 18.77 4.58 -5.46
CA ASP A 304 18.50 4.64 -4.02
C ASP A 304 18.71 6.08 -3.52
N SER A 305 17.77 6.56 -2.71
CA SER A 305 17.82 7.90 -2.13
C SER A 305 18.98 8.12 -1.15
N SER A 306 19.61 7.05 -0.66
CA SER A 306 20.76 7.14 0.26
C SER A 306 22.06 7.47 -0.44
N ASP A 307 22.30 6.88 -1.61
CA ASP A 307 23.62 6.88 -2.25
C ASP A 307 23.64 7.66 -3.57
N ASP A 308 22.48 8.04 -4.12
CA ASP A 308 22.32 8.73 -5.42
C ASP A 308 23.02 8.00 -6.60
N VAL A 309 23.34 6.71 -6.43
CA VAL A 309 23.96 5.88 -7.46
C VAL A 309 22.89 5.04 -8.17
N PRO A 310 22.83 5.08 -9.51
CA PRO A 310 21.92 4.21 -10.27
C PRO A 310 22.36 2.75 -10.15
N MET A 311 21.41 1.90 -9.78
CA MET A 311 21.64 0.47 -9.57
C MET A 311 20.61 -0.39 -10.30
N ILE A 312 21.10 -1.52 -10.80
CA ILE A 312 20.30 -2.61 -11.35
C ILE A 312 20.43 -3.78 -10.38
N ARG A 313 19.30 -4.20 -9.78
CA ARG A 313 19.21 -5.38 -8.93
C ARG A 313 18.65 -6.56 -9.71
N ILE A 314 19.36 -7.68 -9.70
CA ILE A 314 18.98 -8.90 -10.43
C ILE A 314 18.67 -9.98 -9.42
N PHE A 315 17.41 -10.41 -9.34
CA PHE A 315 16.96 -11.40 -8.37
C PHE A 315 16.89 -12.78 -9.01
N VAL A 316 17.61 -13.73 -8.44
CA VAL A 316 17.60 -15.14 -8.86
C VAL A 316 16.88 -15.95 -7.80
N GLY A 317 16.01 -16.85 -8.22
CA GLY A 317 15.34 -17.80 -7.34
C GLY A 317 15.15 -19.17 -7.98
N ASN A 318 14.89 -20.18 -7.16
CA ASN A 318 14.50 -21.50 -7.62
C ASN A 318 13.16 -21.96 -7.01
N LYS A 319 12.73 -23.16 -7.42
CA LYS A 319 11.50 -23.80 -6.93
C LYS A 319 11.54 -24.21 -5.45
N PHE A 320 12.71 -24.17 -4.81
CA PHE A 320 12.93 -24.54 -3.41
C PHE A 320 12.94 -23.31 -2.49
N ASN A 321 12.58 -22.11 -2.98
CA ASN A 321 12.66 -20.83 -2.27
C ASN A 321 14.09 -20.42 -1.87
N GLU A 322 15.09 -20.98 -2.51
CA GLU A 322 16.46 -20.49 -2.42
C GLU A 322 16.58 -19.29 -3.35
N SER A 323 17.14 -18.19 -2.84
CA SER A 323 17.23 -16.94 -3.58
C SER A 323 18.50 -16.20 -3.28
N GLY A 324 19.04 -15.54 -4.29
CA GLY A 324 20.12 -14.58 -4.18
C GLY A 324 19.86 -13.40 -5.10
N PHE A 325 20.64 -12.35 -4.96
CA PHE A 325 20.55 -11.22 -5.88
C PHE A 325 21.91 -10.59 -6.14
N LEU A 326 22.01 -9.91 -7.26
CA LEU A 326 23.20 -9.16 -7.67
C LEU A 326 22.85 -7.69 -7.76
N GLU A 327 23.81 -6.84 -7.44
CA GLU A 327 23.74 -5.40 -7.68
C GLU A 327 24.78 -5.03 -8.72
N ALA A 328 24.36 -4.34 -9.77
CA ALA A 328 25.21 -3.91 -10.86
C ALA A 328 24.94 -2.46 -11.23
N THR A 329 25.94 -1.79 -11.80
CA THR A 329 25.77 -0.46 -12.37
C THR A 329 25.05 -0.54 -13.73
N PRO A 330 24.50 0.56 -14.27
CA PRO A 330 23.91 0.61 -15.61
C PRO A 330 24.89 0.21 -16.73
N ALA A 331 26.19 0.36 -16.49
CA ALA A 331 27.25 -0.09 -17.40
C ALA A 331 27.41 -1.63 -17.42
N GLY A 332 26.71 -2.36 -16.54
CA GLY A 332 26.79 -3.81 -16.37
C GLY A 332 27.98 -4.28 -15.52
N GLN A 333 28.58 -3.38 -14.74
CA GLN A 333 29.63 -3.76 -13.80
C GLN A 333 28.99 -4.28 -12.51
N LEU A 334 29.40 -5.46 -12.08
CA LEU A 334 28.96 -6.05 -10.82
C LEU A 334 29.53 -5.23 -9.64
N VAL A 335 28.66 -4.67 -8.82
CA VAL A 335 29.02 -3.95 -7.58
C VAL A 335 29.11 -4.95 -6.44
N ARG A 336 28.07 -5.77 -6.28
CA ARG A 336 27.98 -6.74 -5.19
C ARG A 336 27.15 -7.95 -5.58
N ALA A 337 27.54 -9.11 -5.05
CA ALA A 337 26.77 -10.34 -5.16
C ALA A 337 26.31 -10.76 -3.75
N TYR A 338 25.03 -11.09 -3.63
CA TYR A 338 24.42 -11.64 -2.43
C TYR A 338 24.01 -13.08 -2.76
N PRO A 339 24.94 -14.04 -2.59
CA PRO A 339 24.65 -15.43 -2.85
C PRO A 339 23.67 -16.00 -1.82
N PHE A 340 23.03 -17.10 -2.19
CA PHE A 340 22.31 -17.93 -1.23
C PHE A 340 23.35 -18.63 -0.34
N ASP A 341 23.33 -18.31 0.95
CA ASP A 341 24.16 -18.96 1.96
C ASP A 341 23.43 -20.20 2.50
N ASN A 342 24.09 -21.35 2.38
CA ASN A 342 23.64 -22.67 2.84
C ASN A 342 24.16 -22.95 4.26
#